data_AF-A0A2G8JM51-F1
#
_entry.id   AF-A0A2G8JM51-F1
#
_cell.length_a   1.000
_cell.length_b   1.000
_cell.length_c   1.000
_cell.angle_alpha   90.00
_cell.angle_beta   90.00
_cell.angle_gamma   90.00
#
_symmetry.space_group_name_H-M   'P 1'
#
loop_
_entity.id
_entity.type
_entity.pdbx_description
1 polymer ?
#
loop_
_entity_poly.entity_id
_entity_poly.type
_entity_poly.pdbx_seq_one_letter_code
_entity_poly.pdbx_strand_id
1 'polypeptide(L)'
;MEFRLPGRMSTISSSLKPISDNLPSSPLQMELWINKDGGVLELPDTGVSLEIPPGALEKDQLIQMRIIPYNFKGDSDLSFSSNSSVVVELLPSNLKLLKPAKLTLPHCLVLKKGCEWKAKIYSSHHEEGNHPLWEPQPDTPYLLNQGNCIIELRTFSWEKFDIGEEIVEAKRIVLYAAKHLPSHKAIVHIDIGYYLDLEGCEENVSMNKVSVLQKKSTVLLKKGGLPLKFYFVKTEPPHWNFRPDEGNPKEIPFIRAATSIGSYCTFVFNKKGTMETDKCSWYFKAGQESDLAELTFVLEDGEEDSAASSSNKVVDAGLSQSQKRTRDERLTAKQPIENIDPEVRTESLRDLSGKIPKEWKNVGRILGLKDPELCILERDNNNQGLKEAVYQMLRTWKHSNGSKATYRVLGEALLAVGRRDLQEILYKQAGIKQES
;
A
#
# COMPACT_ATOMS: atom_id res chain seq x y z
N MET A 1 27.63 48.67 56.79
CA MET A 1 28.07 47.74 55.73
C MET A 1 27.15 46.54 55.75
N GLU A 2 26.91 45.97 54.58
CA GLU A 2 26.09 44.80 54.26
C GLU A 2 24.60 45.03 53.98
N PHE A 3 24.27 44.78 52.71
CA PHE A 3 22.97 44.80 52.07
C PHE A 3 22.10 43.64 52.57
N ARG A 4 20.84 43.92 52.95
CA ARG A 4 19.80 42.90 53.10
C ARG A 4 18.96 42.81 51.82
N LEU A 5 19.06 41.69 51.12
CA LEU A 5 18.09 41.26 50.11
C LEU A 5 16.92 40.53 50.79
N PRO A 6 15.66 40.73 50.40
CA PRO A 6 14.55 39.90 50.85
C PRO A 6 14.42 38.61 50.02
N GLY A 7 13.90 37.59 50.70
CA GLY A 7 13.82 36.17 50.32
C GLY A 7 13.34 35.85 48.91
N ARG A 8 14.05 34.88 48.33
CA ARG A 8 13.74 34.14 47.11
C ARG A 8 12.39 33.43 47.28
N MET A 9 11.42 33.76 46.42
CA MET A 9 10.16 33.02 46.30
C MET A 9 10.44 31.58 45.87
N SER A 10 9.82 30.66 46.61
CA SER A 10 9.75 29.22 46.32
C SER A 10 9.06 28.99 44.97
N THR A 11 9.82 28.62 43.95
CA THR A 11 9.32 27.98 42.75
C THR A 11 8.84 26.57 43.09
N ILE A 12 7.53 26.39 43.22
CA ILE A 12 6.91 25.07 43.17
C ILE A 12 7.04 24.61 41.71
N SER A 13 8.05 23.78 41.47
CA SER A 13 8.15 22.95 40.27
C SER A 13 7.01 21.93 40.34
N SER A 14 5.90 22.20 39.65
CA SER A 14 4.92 21.16 39.33
C SER A 14 5.29 20.57 37.98
N SER A 15 6.24 19.64 38.03
CA SER A 15 6.49 18.63 37.01
C SER A 15 5.19 17.87 36.72
N LEU A 16 4.50 18.24 35.64
CA LEU A 16 3.49 17.40 35.02
C LEU A 16 4.21 16.37 34.15
N LYS A 17 4.13 15.11 34.60
CA LYS A 17 4.61 13.94 33.87
C LYS A 17 3.86 13.82 32.54
N PRO A 18 4.53 13.42 31.44
CA PRO A 18 3.83 12.99 30.24
C PRO A 18 3.09 11.68 30.57
N ILE A 19 1.77 11.70 30.38
CA ILE A 19 0.89 10.54 30.32
C ILE A 19 0.24 10.74 28.95
N SER A 20 0.60 10.03 27.88
CA SER A 20 0.58 8.58 27.71
C SER A 20 1.49 8.19 26.54
N ASP A 21 2.66 7.63 26.86
CA ASP A 21 3.35 6.70 25.95
C ASP A 21 2.52 5.42 25.92
N ASN A 22 1.77 5.20 24.83
CA ASN A 22 1.25 3.92 24.31
C ASN A 22 -0.03 4.15 23.49
N LEU A 23 0.13 4.74 22.32
CA LEU A 23 -0.76 4.47 21.20
C LEU A 23 0.14 4.26 19.98
N PRO A 24 -0.01 3.19 19.18
CA PRO A 24 0.71 3.12 17.93
C PRO A 24 0.26 4.31 17.08
N SER A 25 1.11 5.33 16.97
CA SER A 25 0.92 6.42 16.02
C SER A 25 0.92 5.78 14.65
N SER A 26 -0.27 5.61 14.07
CA SER A 26 -0.34 5.33 12.64
C SER A 26 0.39 6.49 11.94
N PRO A 27 1.38 6.23 11.07
CA PRO A 27 2.23 7.27 10.48
C PRO A 27 1.42 8.29 9.66
N LEU A 28 0.17 7.94 9.33
CA LEU A 28 -0.73 8.75 8.52
C LEU A 28 -1.66 9.64 9.35
N GLN A 29 -1.56 9.66 10.68
CA GLN A 29 -2.39 10.55 11.51
C GLN A 29 -1.67 11.05 12.77
N MET A 30 -2.03 12.26 13.20
CA MET A 30 -1.63 12.80 14.49
C MET A 30 -2.71 13.70 15.09
N GLU A 31 -2.63 13.89 16.39
CA GLU A 31 -3.46 14.81 17.14
C GLU A 31 -2.63 15.59 18.15
N LEU A 32 -2.96 16.87 18.34
CA LEU A 32 -2.26 17.76 19.25
C LEU A 32 -3.22 18.80 19.84
N TRP A 33 -3.08 19.06 21.14
CA TRP A 33 -3.75 20.18 21.80
C TRP A 33 -3.03 21.48 21.48
N ILE A 34 -3.74 22.43 20.86
CA ILE A 34 -3.18 23.72 20.47
C ILE A 34 -3.94 24.84 21.19
N ASN A 35 -3.16 25.71 21.83
CA ASN A 35 -3.67 26.85 22.57
C ASN A 35 -3.60 28.14 21.71
N LYS A 36 -3.82 29.29 22.34
CA LYS A 36 -3.76 30.60 21.68
C LYS A 36 -2.38 31.00 21.17
N ASP A 37 -1.32 30.37 21.64
CA ASP A 37 0.05 30.63 21.18
C ASP A 37 0.34 29.98 19.82
N GLY A 38 -0.59 29.15 19.31
CA GLY A 38 -0.42 28.42 18.06
C GLY A 38 0.38 27.14 18.25
N GLY A 39 0.77 26.52 17.15
CA GLY A 39 1.47 25.25 17.17
C GLY A 39 1.74 24.71 15.78
N VAL A 40 2.58 23.67 15.72
CA VAL A 40 2.92 22.96 14.49
C VAL A 40 2.56 21.49 14.67
N LEU A 41 1.79 20.95 13.74
CA LEU A 41 1.57 19.52 13.59
C LEU A 41 2.41 19.07 12.40
N GLU A 42 3.23 18.05 12.56
CA GLU A 42 4.02 17.46 11.48
C GLU A 42 3.86 15.94 11.53
N LEU A 43 3.43 15.36 10.40
CA LEU A 43 3.40 13.91 10.24
C LEU A 43 4.80 13.46 9.82
N PRO A 44 5.54 12.74 10.69
CA PRO A 44 6.94 12.40 10.45
C PRO A 44 7.14 11.67 9.13
N ASP A 45 8.23 11.99 8.43
CA ASP A 45 8.65 11.38 7.16
C ASP A 45 7.69 11.55 5.96
N THR A 46 6.55 12.24 6.16
CA THR A 46 5.54 12.40 5.11
C THR A 46 5.69 13.71 4.32
N GLY A 47 6.35 14.72 4.90
CA GLY A 47 6.40 16.09 4.38
C GLY A 47 5.09 16.89 4.54
N VAL A 48 4.08 16.33 5.23
CA VAL A 48 2.82 17.00 5.57
C VAL A 48 2.95 17.71 6.91
N SER A 49 2.65 19.00 6.93
CA SER A 49 2.64 19.80 8.16
C SER A 49 1.55 20.87 8.16
N LEU A 50 1.08 21.22 9.35
CA LEU A 50 0.12 22.30 9.59
C LEU A 50 0.71 23.26 10.63
N GLU A 51 0.98 24.50 10.22
CA GLU A 51 1.41 25.60 11.09
C GLU A 51 0.21 26.49 11.42
N ILE A 52 -0.19 26.50 12.69
CA ILE A 52 -1.25 27.36 13.22
C ILE A 52 -0.59 28.56 13.93
N PRO A 53 -0.75 29.80 13.44
CA PRO A 53 -0.07 30.94 14.04
C PRO A 53 -0.71 31.40 15.36
N PRO A 54 0.04 32.13 16.20
CA PRO A 54 -0.49 32.70 17.43
C PRO A 54 -1.74 33.57 17.20
N GLY A 55 -2.77 33.32 17.99
CA GLY A 55 -4.07 34.00 17.91
C GLY A 55 -4.97 33.53 16.76
N ALA A 56 -4.67 32.42 16.10
CA ALA A 56 -5.59 31.81 15.12
C ALA A 56 -6.79 31.12 15.78
N LEU A 57 -6.64 30.64 17.02
CA LEU A 57 -7.68 29.95 17.78
C LEU A 57 -8.25 30.83 18.90
N GLU A 58 -9.56 30.76 19.12
CA GLU A 58 -10.26 31.48 20.21
C GLU A 58 -10.06 30.84 21.58
N LYS A 59 -9.83 29.53 21.60
CA LYS A 59 -9.67 28.68 22.80
C LYS A 59 -8.80 27.49 22.47
N ASP A 60 -8.34 26.81 23.52
CA ASP A 60 -7.60 25.58 23.39
C ASP A 60 -8.46 24.53 22.68
N GLN A 61 -7.88 23.89 21.66
CA GLN A 61 -8.59 22.99 20.77
C GLN A 61 -7.70 21.78 20.48
N LEU A 62 -8.28 20.58 20.58
CA LEU A 62 -7.66 19.37 20.04
C LEU A 62 -7.79 19.43 18.52
N ILE A 63 -6.64 19.44 17.84
CA ILE A 63 -6.53 19.44 16.39
C ILE A 63 -6.03 18.06 15.96
N GLN A 64 -6.65 17.52 14.93
CA GLN A 64 -6.23 16.25 14.35
C GLN A 64 -6.01 16.41 12.85
N MET A 65 -4.93 15.80 12.36
CA MET A 65 -4.52 15.82 10.96
C MET A 65 -4.31 14.39 10.50
N ARG A 66 -4.93 14.01 9.37
CA ARG A 66 -4.84 12.67 8.81
C ARG A 66 -4.58 12.72 7.31
N ILE A 67 -3.63 11.93 6.82
CA ILE A 67 -3.50 11.63 5.39
C ILE A 67 -4.54 10.58 5.05
N ILE A 68 -5.39 10.87 4.07
CA ILE A 68 -6.38 9.91 3.59
C ILE A 68 -5.72 9.03 2.54
N PRO A 69 -5.55 7.71 2.81
CA PRO A 69 -5.03 6.79 1.82
C PRO A 69 -6.05 6.70 0.67
N TYR A 70 -5.56 6.82 -0.56
CA TYR A 70 -6.33 6.65 -1.79
C TYR A 70 -7.34 7.78 -2.09
N ASN A 71 -6.98 8.56 -3.10
CA ASN A 71 -7.87 9.57 -3.67
C ASN A 71 -9.00 8.86 -4.42
N PHE A 72 -10.25 9.10 -4.00
CA PHE A 72 -11.46 8.81 -4.78
C PHE A 72 -11.52 9.71 -6.02
N LYS A 73 -10.61 9.54 -7.00
CA LYS A 73 -10.79 10.13 -8.33
C LYS A 73 -11.57 9.14 -9.19
N GLY A 74 -12.70 9.59 -9.74
CA GLY A 74 -13.40 8.85 -10.80
C GLY A 74 -12.52 8.73 -12.05
N ASP A 75 -12.61 7.59 -12.73
CA ASP A 75 -11.72 7.17 -13.82
C ASP A 75 -11.67 8.11 -15.05
N SER A 76 -12.59 9.08 -15.19
CA SER A 76 -12.77 9.87 -16.42
C SER A 76 -11.79 11.03 -16.63
N ASP A 77 -10.99 11.42 -15.64
CA ASP A 77 -10.10 12.60 -15.70
C ASP A 77 -8.62 12.30 -15.35
N LEU A 78 -8.16 11.05 -15.50
CA LEU A 78 -6.78 10.69 -15.17
C LEU A 78 -5.79 11.26 -16.20
N SER A 79 -4.95 12.20 -15.75
CA SER A 79 -3.85 12.80 -16.52
C SER A 79 -2.49 12.37 -15.96
N PHE A 80 -1.41 12.79 -16.63
CA PHE A 80 -0.05 12.55 -16.12
C PHE A 80 0.17 13.20 -14.74
N SER A 81 -0.49 14.30 -14.39
CA SER A 81 -0.33 14.95 -13.07
C SER A 81 -1.25 14.36 -11.99
N SER A 82 -2.12 13.41 -12.32
CA SER A 82 -2.99 12.76 -11.33
C SER A 82 -2.21 12.01 -10.25
N ASN A 83 -2.81 11.90 -9.06
CA ASN A 83 -2.26 11.19 -7.90
C ASN A 83 -0.88 11.67 -7.47
N SER A 84 -0.57 12.94 -7.74
CA SER A 84 0.77 13.48 -7.50
C SER A 84 0.95 14.20 -6.18
N SER A 85 -0.10 14.31 -5.37
CA SER A 85 -0.11 14.82 -3.99
C SER A 85 -1.03 13.96 -3.13
N VAL A 86 -0.83 14.01 -1.82
CA VAL A 86 -1.71 13.43 -0.81
C VAL A 86 -2.98 14.27 -0.60
N VAL A 87 -4.03 13.65 -0.07
CA VAL A 87 -5.22 14.31 0.50
C VAL A 87 -5.08 14.32 2.01
N VAL A 88 -5.39 15.45 2.64
CA VAL A 88 -5.36 15.60 4.10
C VAL A 88 -6.73 15.97 4.62
N GLU A 89 -7.13 15.33 5.71
CA GLU A 89 -8.27 15.68 6.53
C GLU A 89 -7.80 16.46 7.77
N LEU A 90 -8.41 17.63 8.00
CA LEU A 90 -8.21 18.44 9.20
C LEU A 90 -9.47 18.43 10.07
N LEU A 91 -9.29 18.08 11.35
CA LEU A 91 -10.36 17.98 12.33
C LEU A 91 -10.11 18.92 13.54
N PRO A 92 -11.17 19.47 14.15
CA PRO A 92 -12.58 19.28 13.79
C PRO A 92 -12.96 19.99 12.49
N SER A 93 -13.79 19.34 11.68
CA SER A 93 -14.28 19.88 10.41
C SER A 93 -15.04 21.20 10.65
N ASN A 94 -14.91 22.15 9.72
CA ASN A 94 -15.48 23.49 9.78
C ASN A 94 -14.96 24.39 10.91
N LEU A 95 -13.85 24.05 11.56
CA LEU A 95 -13.20 24.95 12.51
C LEU A 95 -12.74 26.22 11.79
N LYS A 96 -13.29 27.38 12.18
CA LYS A 96 -12.92 28.69 11.64
C LYS A 96 -11.75 29.28 12.42
N LEU A 97 -10.74 29.72 11.69
CA LEU A 97 -9.55 30.36 12.25
C LEU A 97 -9.62 31.89 12.09
N LEU A 98 -9.21 32.60 13.14
CA LEU A 98 -9.11 34.06 13.13
C LEU A 98 -7.96 34.56 12.25
N LYS A 99 -6.92 33.74 12.10
CA LYS A 99 -5.76 33.96 11.23
C LYS A 99 -5.51 32.72 10.37
N PRO A 100 -5.04 32.88 9.13
CA PRO A 100 -4.82 31.73 8.26
C PRO A 100 -3.72 30.82 8.81
N ALA A 101 -3.97 29.51 8.84
CA ALA A 101 -2.96 28.49 9.07
C ALA A 101 -2.30 28.11 7.74
N LYS A 102 -1.07 27.59 7.79
CA LYS A 102 -0.35 27.11 6.61
C LYS A 102 -0.33 25.60 6.60
N LEU A 103 -0.95 24.99 5.59
CA LEU A 103 -0.90 23.56 5.33
C LEU A 103 0.14 23.29 4.24
N THR A 104 1.16 22.49 4.54
CA THR A 104 2.15 22.05 3.56
C THR A 104 1.79 20.64 3.08
N LEU A 105 1.60 20.49 1.77
CA LEU A 105 1.32 19.20 1.13
C LEU A 105 2.43 18.85 0.11
N PRO A 106 3.06 17.67 0.19
CA PRO A 106 4.09 17.26 -0.77
C PRO A 106 3.49 16.88 -2.13
N HIS A 107 4.27 17.03 -3.20
CA HIS A 107 3.95 16.43 -4.50
C HIS A 107 5.16 15.77 -5.15
N CYS A 108 4.94 14.74 -5.98
CA CYS A 108 6.02 14.04 -6.70
C CYS A 108 6.33 14.61 -8.09
N LEU A 109 5.66 15.67 -8.55
CA LEU A 109 5.93 16.23 -9.89
C LEU A 109 7.29 16.93 -9.99
N VAL A 110 7.89 16.86 -11.17
CA VAL A 110 9.02 17.68 -11.61
C VAL A 110 8.49 18.75 -12.56
N LEU A 111 8.61 20.01 -12.16
CA LEU A 111 8.02 21.15 -12.85
C LEU A 111 9.03 21.82 -13.80
N LYS A 112 8.52 22.31 -14.94
CA LYS A 112 9.30 23.04 -15.95
C LYS A 112 9.95 24.29 -15.32
N LYS A 113 11.25 24.47 -15.53
CA LYS A 113 11.95 25.68 -15.08
C LYS A 113 11.65 26.87 -16.01
N GLY A 114 11.65 28.07 -15.45
CA GLY A 114 11.48 29.31 -16.23
C GLY A 114 10.05 29.63 -16.67
N CYS A 115 9.04 28.96 -16.10
CA CYS A 115 7.63 29.29 -16.29
C CYS A 115 6.94 29.56 -14.95
N GLU A 116 5.78 30.21 -15.01
CA GLU A 116 4.92 30.39 -13.84
C GLU A 116 4.34 29.04 -13.40
N TRP A 117 4.32 28.79 -12.09
CA TRP A 117 3.73 27.57 -11.51
C TRP A 117 2.42 27.90 -10.82
N LYS A 118 1.36 27.20 -11.21
CA LYS A 118 0.01 27.36 -10.64
C LYS A 118 -0.55 26.02 -10.18
N ALA A 119 -1.29 26.07 -9.09
CA ALA A 119 -2.08 24.98 -8.56
C ALA A 119 -3.56 25.37 -8.50
N LYS A 120 -4.44 24.37 -8.53
CA LYS A 120 -5.85 24.50 -8.20
C LYS A 120 -6.08 23.86 -6.84
N ILE A 121 -6.52 24.65 -5.87
CA ILE A 121 -6.84 24.17 -4.52
C ILE A 121 -8.28 23.65 -4.51
N TYR A 122 -8.51 22.55 -3.81
CA TYR A 122 -9.82 21.98 -3.62
C TYR A 122 -10.02 21.65 -2.14
N SER A 123 -11.21 21.98 -1.65
CA SER A 123 -11.65 21.63 -0.31
C SER A 123 -12.89 20.73 -0.37
N SER A 124 -13.20 20.05 0.73
CA SER A 124 -14.45 19.30 0.87
C SER A 124 -14.92 19.26 2.32
N HIS A 125 -16.20 19.55 2.51
CA HIS A 125 -16.89 19.47 3.80
C HIS A 125 -17.83 18.26 3.80
N HIS A 126 -17.82 17.46 4.86
CA HIS A 126 -18.80 16.39 5.06
C HIS A 126 -19.00 16.00 6.53
N GLU A 127 -20.10 15.30 6.77
CA GLU A 127 -20.33 14.48 7.96
C GLU A 127 -19.56 13.15 7.85
N GLU A 128 -19.02 12.67 8.96
CA GLU A 128 -18.20 11.46 9.08
C GLU A 128 -18.82 10.26 8.33
N GLY A 129 -18.05 9.64 7.42
CA GLY A 129 -18.47 8.44 6.67
C GLY A 129 -18.96 8.65 5.23
N ASN A 130 -18.99 9.90 4.73
CA ASN A 130 -19.32 10.20 3.33
C ASN A 130 -18.09 10.40 2.44
N HIS A 131 -18.25 10.22 1.12
CA HIS A 131 -17.20 10.52 0.14
C HIS A 131 -16.97 12.03 -0.01
N PRO A 132 -15.73 12.49 -0.25
CA PRO A 132 -15.46 13.92 -0.44
C PRO A 132 -16.09 14.44 -1.74
N LEU A 133 -16.90 15.49 -1.60
CA LEU A 133 -17.36 16.33 -2.71
C LEU A 133 -16.39 17.50 -2.85
N TRP A 134 -15.50 17.42 -3.85
CA TRP A 134 -14.43 18.40 -4.04
C TRP A 134 -14.95 19.69 -4.68
N GLU A 135 -14.74 20.80 -3.99
CA GLU A 135 -15.09 22.14 -4.46
C GLU A 135 -13.81 22.94 -4.72
N PRO A 136 -13.67 23.59 -5.90
CA PRO A 136 -12.52 24.42 -6.19
C PRO A 136 -12.53 25.68 -5.31
N GLN A 137 -11.35 26.06 -4.82
CA GLN A 137 -11.14 27.24 -3.97
C GLN A 137 -10.25 28.27 -4.70
N PRO A 138 -10.81 29.06 -5.65
CA PRO A 138 -10.02 29.91 -6.55
C PRO A 138 -9.29 31.06 -5.84
N ASP A 139 -9.83 31.53 -4.72
CA ASP A 139 -9.30 32.68 -3.98
C ASP A 139 -8.37 32.29 -2.82
N THR A 140 -8.09 30.99 -2.65
CA THR A 140 -7.21 30.51 -1.57
C THR A 140 -5.75 30.83 -1.91
N PRO A 141 -5.05 31.62 -1.08
CA PRO A 141 -3.62 31.88 -1.29
C PRO A 141 -2.81 30.59 -1.15
N TYR A 142 -1.82 30.43 -2.02
CA TYR A 142 -0.89 29.30 -1.97
C TYR A 142 0.50 29.70 -2.48
N LEU A 143 1.49 28.91 -2.10
CA LEU A 143 2.85 28.96 -2.63
C LEU A 143 3.25 27.56 -3.12
N LEU A 144 3.39 27.41 -4.43
CA LEU A 144 3.82 26.17 -5.07
C LEU A 144 5.34 26.16 -5.25
N ASN A 145 6.00 25.18 -4.63
CA ASN A 145 7.45 24.99 -4.67
C ASN A 145 7.82 23.76 -5.54
N GLN A 146 9.10 23.38 -5.56
CA GLN A 146 9.58 22.25 -6.38
C GLN A 146 9.09 20.86 -5.93
N GLY A 147 8.69 20.71 -4.67
CA GLY A 147 8.28 19.41 -4.11
C GLY A 147 7.09 19.47 -3.16
N ASN A 148 6.51 20.65 -2.94
CA ASN A 148 5.34 20.82 -2.08
C ASN A 148 4.54 22.06 -2.47
N CYS A 149 3.33 22.16 -1.94
CA CYS A 149 2.48 23.33 -2.00
C CYS A 149 2.11 23.75 -0.58
N ILE A 150 2.27 25.03 -0.27
CA ILE A 150 1.84 25.63 1.00
C ILE A 150 0.52 26.34 0.74
N ILE A 151 -0.55 25.95 1.44
CA ILE A 151 -1.91 26.46 1.27
C ILE A 151 -2.30 27.24 2.52
N GLU A 152 -2.82 28.45 2.37
CA GLU A 152 -3.33 29.26 3.49
C GLU A 152 -4.80 28.98 3.76
N LEU A 153 -5.09 28.34 4.90
CA LEU A 153 -6.42 27.88 5.26
C LEU A 153 -7.03 28.76 6.36
N ARG A 154 -8.31 29.10 6.21
CA ARG A 154 -9.11 29.78 7.25
C ARG A 154 -10.16 28.90 7.89
N THR A 155 -10.42 27.74 7.29
CA THR A 155 -11.41 26.78 7.75
C THR A 155 -10.82 25.39 7.61
N PHE A 156 -11.04 24.52 8.58
CA PHE A 156 -10.62 23.12 8.48
C PHE A 156 -11.61 22.30 7.66
N SER A 157 -11.07 21.47 6.78
CA SER A 157 -11.84 20.56 5.94
C SER A 157 -10.90 19.49 5.37
N TRP A 158 -11.38 18.74 4.37
CA TRP A 158 -10.48 17.95 3.54
C TRP A 158 -9.84 18.83 2.48
N GLU A 159 -8.54 18.72 2.31
CA GLU A 159 -7.76 19.58 1.44
C GLU A 159 -6.95 18.76 0.44
N LYS A 160 -6.89 19.25 -0.80
CA LYS A 160 -5.95 18.79 -1.82
C LYS A 160 -5.63 19.91 -2.80
N PHE A 161 -4.65 19.67 -3.66
CA PHE A 161 -4.41 20.52 -4.81
C PHE A 161 -4.07 19.68 -6.04
N ASP A 162 -4.36 20.24 -7.22
CA ASP A 162 -3.97 19.69 -8.50
C ASP A 162 -3.07 20.67 -9.26
N ILE A 163 -2.03 20.15 -9.92
CA ILE A 163 -1.14 20.91 -10.80
C ILE A 163 -1.49 20.60 -12.26
N GLY A 164 -1.58 21.63 -13.09
CA GLY A 164 -1.81 21.49 -14.53
C GLY A 164 -0.67 20.74 -15.24
N GLU A 165 -1.01 19.83 -16.14
CA GLU A 165 -0.03 18.94 -16.76
C GLU A 165 0.92 19.64 -17.75
N GLU A 166 0.59 20.86 -18.17
CA GLU A 166 1.33 21.69 -19.11
C GLU A 166 2.67 22.15 -18.55
N ILE A 167 2.77 22.30 -17.22
CA ILE A 167 4.00 22.70 -16.52
C ILE A 167 4.79 21.51 -15.97
N VAL A 168 4.41 20.28 -16.28
CA VAL A 168 5.01 19.06 -15.72
C VAL A 168 5.92 18.38 -16.74
N GLU A 169 7.16 18.07 -16.34
CA GLU A 169 8.15 17.37 -17.16
C GLU A 169 8.28 15.89 -16.80
N ALA A 170 8.14 15.56 -15.52
CA ALA A 170 8.32 14.21 -15.01
C ALA A 170 7.59 13.99 -13.68
N LYS A 171 7.58 12.74 -13.22
CA LYS A 171 7.14 12.31 -11.89
C LYS A 171 8.30 11.65 -11.16
N ARG A 172 8.57 12.03 -9.93
CA ARG A 172 9.47 11.30 -9.04
C ARG A 172 8.80 9.99 -8.65
N ILE A 173 9.54 8.91 -8.81
CA ILE A 173 9.11 7.55 -8.51
C ILE A 173 10.21 6.85 -7.73
N VAL A 174 9.83 5.83 -6.98
CA VAL A 174 10.74 4.89 -6.34
C VAL A 174 10.61 3.55 -7.04
N LEU A 175 11.70 3.12 -7.67
CA LEU A 175 11.84 1.75 -8.17
C LEU A 175 12.14 0.83 -7.00
N TYR A 176 11.59 -0.38 -7.01
CA TYR A 176 11.84 -1.36 -5.96
C TYR A 176 11.98 -2.78 -6.50
N ALA A 177 12.64 -3.61 -5.69
CA ALA A 177 12.63 -5.06 -5.79
C ALA A 177 12.10 -5.65 -4.48
N ALA A 178 11.21 -6.64 -4.57
CA ALA A 178 10.60 -7.25 -3.41
C ALA A 178 10.35 -8.75 -3.62
N LYS A 179 10.42 -9.53 -2.54
CA LYS A 179 10.18 -10.98 -2.54
C LYS A 179 8.71 -11.28 -2.21
N HIS A 180 8.08 -12.13 -3.02
CA HIS A 180 6.75 -12.66 -2.73
C HIS A 180 6.81 -13.81 -1.71
N LEU A 181 5.73 -14.04 -0.95
CA LEU A 181 5.58 -15.20 -0.06
C LEU A 181 5.83 -16.52 -0.83
N PRO A 182 6.71 -17.42 -0.36
CA PRO A 182 6.93 -18.68 -1.06
C PRO A 182 5.71 -19.60 -0.90
N SER A 183 5.24 -20.17 -2.02
CA SER A 183 4.34 -21.34 -1.99
C SER A 183 5.12 -22.66 -2.07
N HIS A 184 6.36 -22.64 -2.55
CA HIS A 184 7.24 -23.81 -2.70
C HIS A 184 8.72 -23.42 -2.59
N LYS A 185 9.52 -24.21 -1.88
CA LYS A 185 10.97 -23.96 -1.64
C LYS A 185 11.85 -23.91 -2.90
N ALA A 186 11.35 -24.34 -4.06
CA ALA A 186 12.13 -24.43 -5.30
C ALA A 186 11.90 -23.28 -6.28
N ILE A 187 10.92 -22.40 -6.02
CA ILE A 187 10.52 -21.31 -6.91
C ILE A 187 10.56 -20.00 -6.12
N VAL A 188 11.22 -18.99 -6.68
CA VAL A 188 11.26 -17.64 -6.13
C VAL A 188 10.58 -16.69 -7.10
N HIS A 189 9.69 -15.86 -6.57
CA HIS A 189 9.05 -14.76 -7.28
C HIS A 189 9.63 -13.45 -6.79
N ILE A 190 10.22 -12.69 -7.71
CA ILE A 190 10.74 -11.34 -7.45
C ILE A 190 9.87 -10.34 -8.19
N ASP A 191 9.23 -9.45 -7.43
CA ASP A 191 8.49 -8.33 -8.00
C ASP A 191 9.42 -7.15 -8.16
N ILE A 192 9.61 -6.71 -9.40
CA ILE A 192 10.27 -5.45 -9.73
C ILE A 192 9.20 -4.46 -10.15
N GLY A 193 9.16 -3.29 -9.53
CA GLY A 193 8.12 -2.32 -9.81
C GLY A 193 8.50 -0.91 -9.44
N TYR A 194 7.48 -0.06 -9.42
CA TYR A 194 7.61 1.33 -9.01
C TYR A 194 6.41 1.75 -8.17
N TYR A 195 6.60 2.79 -7.36
CA TYR A 195 5.53 3.58 -6.78
C TYR A 195 5.88 5.07 -6.85
N LEU A 196 4.88 5.95 -6.74
CA LEU A 196 5.12 7.39 -6.70
C LEU A 196 5.91 7.76 -5.44
N ASP A 197 6.85 8.69 -5.55
CA ASP A 197 7.66 9.19 -4.44
C ASP A 197 6.82 10.11 -3.52
N LEU A 198 5.88 9.48 -2.81
CA LEU A 198 4.91 10.05 -1.89
C LEU A 198 4.59 9.03 -0.79
N GLU A 199 4.26 9.54 0.39
CA GLU A 199 3.89 8.69 1.52
C GLU A 199 2.58 7.92 1.28
N GLY A 200 2.48 6.71 1.85
CA GLY A 200 1.35 5.80 1.65
C GLY A 200 1.34 5.05 0.31
N CYS A 201 2.17 5.45 -0.67
CA CYS A 201 2.30 4.71 -1.93
C CYS A 201 3.10 3.40 -1.76
N GLU A 202 3.95 3.31 -0.72
CA GLU A 202 4.70 2.09 -0.39
C GLU A 202 3.79 0.95 0.10
N GLU A 203 2.67 1.24 0.78
CA GLU A 203 1.79 0.20 1.32
C GLU A 203 1.15 -0.68 0.22
N ASN A 204 1.00 -0.14 -0.99
CA ASN A 204 0.58 -0.93 -2.17
C ASN A 204 1.61 -1.99 -2.58
N VAL A 205 2.88 -1.80 -2.19
CA VAL A 205 3.94 -2.78 -2.35
C VAL A 205 3.89 -3.82 -1.24
N SER A 206 3.51 -3.43 -0.02
CA SER A 206 3.55 -4.29 1.18
C SER A 206 2.37 -5.26 1.30
N MET A 207 1.23 -5.00 0.64
CA MET A 207 0.01 -5.83 0.78
C MET A 207 0.18 -7.33 0.44
N ASN A 208 1.24 -7.73 -0.28
CA ASN A 208 1.50 -9.14 -0.67
C ASN A 208 2.97 -9.59 -0.53
N LYS A 209 3.85 -8.80 0.13
CA LYS A 209 5.32 -8.99 0.03
C LYS A 209 5.96 -9.12 1.41
N VAL A 210 6.78 -10.16 1.56
CA VAL A 210 7.45 -10.51 2.83
C VAL A 210 8.60 -9.55 3.14
N SER A 211 9.23 -8.97 2.11
CA SER A 211 10.32 -8.03 2.29
C SER A 211 10.57 -7.20 1.03
N VAL A 212 10.64 -5.88 1.20
CA VAL A 212 11.27 -5.00 0.21
C VAL A 212 12.78 -5.21 0.31
N LEU A 213 13.39 -5.62 -0.79
CA LEU A 213 14.80 -6.00 -0.86
C LEU A 213 15.70 -4.82 -1.23
N GLN A 214 15.20 -3.95 -2.11
CA GLN A 214 15.93 -2.77 -2.57
C GLN A 214 14.95 -1.69 -3.03
N LYS A 215 15.32 -0.43 -2.83
CA LYS A 215 14.63 0.77 -3.36
C LYS A 215 15.62 1.69 -4.05
N LYS A 216 15.15 2.47 -5.03
CA LYS A 216 15.94 3.49 -5.72
C LYS A 216 15.04 4.59 -6.29
N SER A 217 15.25 5.83 -5.85
CA SER A 217 14.53 7.00 -6.40
C SER A 217 15.02 7.33 -7.80
N THR A 218 14.08 7.68 -8.69
CA THR A 218 14.32 8.12 -10.06
C THR A 218 13.13 8.97 -10.56
N VAL A 219 13.08 9.26 -11.86
CA VAL A 219 12.01 10.00 -12.51
C VAL A 219 11.39 9.23 -13.67
N LEU A 220 10.06 9.30 -13.79
CA LEU A 220 9.30 8.94 -14.97
C LEU A 220 9.13 10.20 -15.84
N LEU A 221 9.80 10.27 -16.98
CA LEU A 221 9.71 11.40 -17.90
C LEU A 221 8.39 11.36 -18.67
N LYS A 222 7.72 12.51 -18.78
CA LYS A 222 6.51 12.69 -19.59
C LYS A 222 6.84 12.66 -21.08
N LYS A 223 7.99 13.24 -21.47
CA LYS A 223 8.41 13.38 -22.87
C LYS A 223 8.60 11.99 -23.51
N GLY A 224 8.10 11.81 -24.73
CA GLY A 224 8.24 10.57 -25.49
C GLY A 224 7.25 9.46 -25.10
N GLY A 225 6.61 9.54 -23.93
CA GLY A 225 5.58 8.58 -23.53
C GLY A 225 6.09 7.14 -23.47
N LEU A 226 7.32 6.94 -23.00
CA LEU A 226 7.98 5.64 -23.06
C LEU A 226 7.71 4.79 -21.82
N PRO A 227 7.65 3.46 -21.97
CA PRO A 227 7.38 2.56 -20.85
C PRO A 227 8.55 2.49 -19.86
N LEU A 228 8.24 2.06 -18.64
CA LEU A 228 9.26 1.60 -17.71
C LEU A 228 9.68 0.17 -18.09
N LYS A 229 10.98 -0.08 -18.17
CA LYS A 229 11.55 -1.38 -18.52
C LYS A 229 12.32 -1.97 -17.36
N PHE A 230 12.20 -3.27 -17.19
CA PHE A 230 12.81 -4.06 -16.14
C PHE A 230 13.58 -5.22 -16.74
N TYR A 231 14.87 -5.26 -16.44
CA TYR A 231 15.82 -6.24 -16.96
C TYR A 231 16.31 -7.10 -15.82
N PHE A 232 16.18 -8.41 -15.97
CA PHE A 232 16.99 -9.34 -15.19
C PHE A 232 18.38 -9.43 -15.85
N VAL A 233 19.44 -9.23 -15.07
CA VAL A 233 20.83 -9.28 -15.58
C VAL A 233 21.44 -10.65 -15.29
N LYS A 234 21.59 -11.01 -14.01
CA LYS A 234 22.20 -12.26 -13.58
C LYS A 234 21.95 -12.53 -12.09
N THR A 235 22.31 -13.74 -11.67
CA THR A 235 22.49 -14.14 -10.27
C THR A 235 23.93 -14.58 -10.03
N GLU A 236 24.43 -14.33 -8.82
CA GLU A 236 25.75 -14.77 -8.38
C GLU A 236 25.63 -15.46 -7.00
N PRO A 237 25.91 -16.78 -6.92
CA PRO A 237 26.28 -17.68 -8.02
C PRO A 237 25.09 -17.93 -8.99
N PRO A 238 25.33 -18.42 -10.24
CA PRO A 238 24.29 -18.55 -11.28
C PRO A 238 23.38 -19.78 -11.06
N HIS A 239 22.91 -19.95 -9.83
CA HIS A 239 22.14 -21.10 -9.33
C HIS A 239 20.65 -20.98 -9.60
N TRP A 240 20.20 -19.90 -10.23
CA TRP A 240 18.80 -19.71 -10.56
C TRP A 240 18.59 -19.73 -12.07
N ASN A 241 17.59 -20.49 -12.51
CA ASN A 241 17.12 -20.49 -13.89
C ASN A 241 16.02 -19.43 -14.04
N PHE A 242 16.32 -18.40 -14.83
CA PHE A 242 15.28 -17.52 -15.36
C PHE A 242 14.52 -18.27 -16.44
N ARG A 243 13.20 -18.30 -16.33
CA ARG A 243 12.33 -19.02 -17.26
C ARG A 243 12.36 -18.32 -18.65
N PRO A 244 12.66 -19.03 -19.75
CA PRO A 244 12.79 -18.42 -21.08
C PRO A 244 11.51 -17.76 -21.59
N ASP A 245 10.35 -18.23 -21.13
CA ASP A 245 9.01 -17.76 -21.49
C ASP A 245 8.58 -16.48 -20.75
N GLU A 246 9.32 -16.05 -19.71
CA GLU A 246 8.95 -14.89 -18.89
C GLU A 246 9.16 -13.53 -19.58
N GLY A 247 9.90 -13.49 -20.69
CA GLY A 247 10.28 -12.25 -21.39
C GLY A 247 11.27 -11.40 -20.59
N ASN A 248 12.34 -10.94 -21.26
CA ASN A 248 13.33 -10.03 -20.67
C ASN A 248 13.83 -9.08 -21.76
N PRO A 249 13.53 -7.77 -21.68
CA PRO A 249 12.90 -7.06 -20.56
C PRO A 249 11.40 -7.32 -20.41
N LYS A 250 10.90 -7.08 -19.18
CA LYS A 250 9.47 -6.82 -18.93
C LYS A 250 9.22 -5.32 -18.94
N GLU A 251 8.00 -4.91 -19.26
CA GLU A 251 7.65 -3.49 -19.32
C GLU A 251 6.31 -3.16 -18.69
N ILE A 252 6.21 -1.96 -18.13
CA ILE A 252 4.96 -1.32 -17.72
C ILE A 252 4.68 -0.20 -18.72
N PRO A 253 3.55 -0.25 -19.47
CA PRO A 253 3.19 0.78 -20.43
C PRO A 253 3.15 2.17 -19.79
N PHE A 254 3.60 3.18 -20.53
CA PHE A 254 3.66 4.56 -20.05
C PHE A 254 2.35 5.06 -19.46
N ILE A 255 1.21 4.81 -20.12
CA ILE A 255 -0.10 5.27 -19.63
C ILE A 255 -0.44 4.71 -18.25
N ARG A 256 -0.04 3.45 -17.98
CA ARG A 256 -0.21 2.81 -16.68
C ARG A 256 0.74 3.45 -15.66
N ALA A 257 2.01 3.65 -16.04
CA ALA A 257 3.01 4.29 -15.21
C ALA A 257 2.64 5.74 -14.84
N ALA A 258 1.97 6.45 -15.76
CA ALA A 258 1.59 7.85 -15.61
C ALA A 258 0.38 8.07 -14.71
N THR A 259 -0.55 7.11 -14.65
CA THR A 259 -1.86 7.28 -14.00
C THR A 259 -2.02 6.50 -12.70
N SER A 260 -1.28 5.40 -12.53
CA SER A 260 -1.31 4.61 -11.28
C SER A 260 -0.34 5.15 -10.23
N ILE A 261 -0.63 4.85 -8.96
CA ILE A 261 0.23 5.16 -7.80
C ILE A 261 1.44 4.22 -7.69
N GLY A 262 1.40 3.12 -8.42
CA GLY A 262 2.44 2.11 -8.50
C GLY A 262 2.00 0.91 -9.34
N SER A 263 2.95 0.07 -9.73
CA SER A 263 2.72 -1.21 -10.41
C SER A 263 4.01 -2.03 -10.45
N TYR A 264 3.95 -3.30 -10.86
CA TYR A 264 5.09 -4.20 -10.91
C TYR A 264 4.98 -5.26 -11.99
N CYS A 265 6.12 -5.88 -12.27
CA CYS A 265 6.25 -7.12 -13.01
C CYS A 265 6.90 -8.17 -12.11
N THR A 266 6.34 -9.38 -12.10
CA THR A 266 6.91 -10.52 -11.39
C THR A 266 7.88 -11.26 -12.29
N PHE A 267 9.05 -11.61 -11.79
CA PHE A 267 10.04 -12.48 -12.41
C PHE A 267 10.09 -13.80 -11.63
N VAL A 268 9.91 -14.91 -12.34
CA VAL A 268 9.87 -16.26 -11.75
C VAL A 268 11.19 -16.98 -11.99
N PHE A 269 11.77 -17.51 -10.92
CA PHE A 269 13.05 -18.22 -10.95
C PHE A 269 12.93 -19.60 -10.31
N ASN A 270 13.52 -20.60 -10.95
CA ASN A 270 13.60 -21.96 -10.40
C ASN A 270 15.04 -22.23 -9.92
N LYS A 271 15.17 -22.86 -8.75
CA LYS A 271 16.49 -23.24 -8.19
C LYS A 271 17.14 -24.32 -9.05
N LYS A 272 18.44 -24.20 -9.34
CA LYS A 272 19.25 -25.22 -10.01
C LYS A 272 19.78 -26.22 -8.98
N GLY A 273 19.29 -27.45 -9.06
CA GLY A 273 19.81 -28.58 -8.27
C GLY A 273 19.47 -28.51 -6.77
N THR A 274 20.03 -29.44 -6.01
CA THR A 274 19.76 -29.66 -4.57
C THR A 274 20.75 -28.95 -3.64
N MET A 275 21.60 -28.05 -4.16
CA MET A 275 22.66 -27.45 -3.35
C MET A 275 22.12 -26.42 -2.36
N GLU A 276 22.55 -26.55 -1.11
CA GLU A 276 22.50 -25.51 -0.09
C GLU A 276 23.40 -24.37 -0.58
N THR A 277 22.79 -23.28 -1.05
CA THR A 277 23.51 -22.03 -1.16
C THR A 277 22.83 -21.01 -0.30
N ASP A 278 23.51 -20.70 0.80
CA ASP A 278 23.00 -19.86 1.87
C ASP A 278 22.86 -18.39 1.44
N LYS A 279 23.48 -17.98 0.32
CA LYS A 279 23.48 -16.58 -0.11
C LYS A 279 23.58 -16.44 -1.64
N CYS A 280 22.67 -15.69 -2.24
CA CYS A 280 22.64 -15.42 -3.68
C CYS A 280 22.41 -13.92 -3.94
N SER A 281 23.30 -13.31 -4.72
CA SER A 281 23.19 -11.93 -5.16
C SER A 281 22.41 -11.84 -6.46
N TRP A 282 21.54 -10.84 -6.56
CA TRP A 282 20.62 -10.63 -7.68
C TRP A 282 20.85 -9.27 -8.28
N TYR A 283 20.92 -9.21 -9.61
CA TYR A 283 21.19 -7.98 -10.34
C TYR A 283 20.07 -7.70 -11.34
N PHE A 284 19.38 -6.58 -11.13
CA PHE A 284 18.36 -6.06 -12.03
C PHE A 284 18.71 -4.66 -12.50
N LYS A 285 18.17 -4.27 -13.66
CA LYS A 285 18.17 -2.88 -14.14
C LYS A 285 16.75 -2.44 -14.41
N ALA A 286 16.39 -1.24 -13.97
CA ALA A 286 15.04 -0.73 -14.07
C ALA A 286 15.04 0.77 -14.36
N GLY A 287 14.17 1.24 -15.24
CA GLY A 287 14.09 2.67 -15.56
C GLY A 287 13.42 2.95 -16.89
N GLN A 288 13.71 4.12 -17.45
CA GLN A 288 13.15 4.60 -18.71
C GLN A 288 14.29 4.95 -19.67
N GLU A 289 14.12 4.64 -20.96
CA GLU A 289 15.16 4.88 -21.98
C GLU A 289 16.53 4.30 -21.60
N SER A 290 17.58 5.13 -21.66
CA SER A 290 18.95 4.82 -21.27
C SER A 290 19.23 5.06 -19.78
N ASP A 291 18.30 5.67 -19.04
CA ASP A 291 18.43 5.93 -17.61
C ASP A 291 17.92 4.74 -16.81
N LEU A 292 18.72 3.67 -16.80
CA LEU A 292 18.42 2.44 -16.08
C LEU A 292 19.18 2.40 -14.75
N ALA A 293 18.44 2.44 -13.65
CA ALA A 293 18.95 2.26 -12.31
C ALA A 293 19.27 0.79 -12.01
N GLU A 294 20.36 0.53 -11.29
CA GLU A 294 20.71 -0.81 -10.83
C GLU A 294 20.00 -1.13 -9.51
N LEU A 295 19.30 -2.27 -9.48
CA LEU A 295 18.68 -2.83 -8.28
C LEU A 295 19.39 -4.12 -7.94
N THR A 296 20.29 -4.05 -6.96
CA THR A 296 21.11 -5.19 -6.51
C THR A 296 20.76 -5.52 -5.07
N PHE A 297 20.51 -6.79 -4.78
CA PHE A 297 20.18 -7.27 -3.43
C PHE A 297 20.64 -8.71 -3.25
N VAL A 298 20.64 -9.16 -2.00
CA VAL A 298 21.08 -10.51 -1.64
C VAL A 298 19.94 -11.25 -0.94
N LEU A 299 19.72 -12.51 -1.33
CA LEU A 299 18.76 -13.40 -0.70
C LEU A 299 19.48 -14.57 -0.03
N GLU A 300 19.10 -14.85 1.22
CA GLU A 300 19.55 -16.01 1.98
C GLU A 300 18.44 -17.06 2.01
N ASP A 301 18.80 -18.33 1.76
CA ASP A 301 17.84 -19.44 1.62
C ASP A 301 17.68 -20.14 2.98
N GLY A 302 16.93 -19.52 3.89
CA GLY A 302 16.57 -20.14 5.18
C GLY A 302 16.60 -19.18 6.36
N GLU A 303 15.49 -18.50 6.62
CA GLU A 303 15.07 -18.11 7.96
C GLU A 303 13.54 -18.19 8.00
N GLU A 304 13.01 -18.89 9.01
CA GLU A 304 11.63 -18.65 9.45
C GLU A 304 11.48 -17.17 9.74
N ASP A 305 10.36 -16.59 9.31
CA ASP A 305 9.98 -15.19 9.50
C ASP A 305 10.17 -14.78 10.97
N SER A 306 11.35 -14.26 11.26
CA SER A 306 11.67 -13.59 12.52
C SER A 306 11.61 -12.11 12.21
N ALA A 307 10.48 -11.51 12.54
CA ALA A 307 10.33 -10.07 12.56
C ALA A 307 11.47 -9.45 13.39
N ALA A 308 12.01 -8.35 12.86
CA ALA A 308 12.99 -7.45 13.47
C ALA A 308 14.45 -7.96 13.56
N SER A 309 15.31 -7.31 12.78
CA SER A 309 16.65 -6.99 13.28
C SER A 309 17.07 -5.61 12.80
N SER A 310 16.72 -4.61 13.60
CA SER A 310 17.53 -3.41 13.79
C SER A 310 18.56 -3.75 14.87
N SER A 311 19.83 -3.49 14.57
CA SER A 311 20.99 -3.80 15.40
C SER A 311 20.93 -3.10 16.76
N ASN A 312 21.08 -3.87 17.85
CA ASN A 312 21.93 -3.49 18.99
C ASN A 312 22.40 -4.72 19.78
N LYS A 313 23.72 -4.80 19.97
CA LYS A 313 24.42 -5.81 20.79
C LYS A 313 24.22 -5.53 22.28
N VAL A 314 23.94 -6.56 23.08
CA VAL A 314 24.52 -6.74 24.43
C VAL A 314 24.71 -8.24 24.70
N VAL A 315 25.88 -8.55 25.27
CA VAL A 315 26.38 -9.84 25.76
C VAL A 315 25.68 -10.28 27.06
N ASP A 316 25.46 -11.57 27.28
CA ASP A 316 26.19 -12.40 28.28
C ASP A 316 25.55 -13.81 28.42
N ALA A 317 26.33 -14.71 29.00
CA ALA A 317 26.31 -16.16 28.95
C ALA A 317 25.24 -16.89 29.79
N GLY A 318 25.05 -18.17 29.47
CA GLY A 318 24.90 -19.21 30.53
C GLY A 318 23.87 -20.32 30.30
N LEU A 319 24.41 -21.55 30.21
CA LEU A 319 23.82 -22.85 30.60
C LEU A 319 22.81 -23.59 29.67
N SER A 320 23.39 -24.45 28.83
CA SER A 320 23.30 -25.93 28.82
C SER A 320 22.19 -26.64 29.64
N GLN A 321 21.39 -27.48 28.95
CA GLN A 321 21.12 -28.92 29.19
C GLN A 321 19.99 -29.36 28.21
N SER A 322 20.23 -30.24 27.22
CA SER A 322 20.27 -31.72 27.27
C SER A 322 18.91 -32.38 27.53
N GLN A 323 18.68 -33.51 26.83
CA GLN A 323 17.60 -34.52 26.94
C GLN A 323 16.40 -34.32 25.99
N LYS A 324 15.89 -35.30 25.24
CA LYS A 324 16.17 -36.74 25.10
C LYS A 324 15.44 -37.21 23.84
N ARG A 325 16.08 -38.06 23.03
CA ARG A 325 15.41 -38.87 21.99
C ARG A 325 14.47 -39.88 22.66
N THR A 326 13.26 -40.01 22.14
CA THR A 326 12.55 -41.30 22.09
C THR A 326 11.77 -41.39 20.78
N ARG A 327 12.07 -42.49 20.08
CA ARG A 327 11.48 -42.98 18.84
C ARG A 327 10.55 -44.10 19.29
N ASP A 328 9.25 -43.99 19.03
CA ASP A 328 8.27 -45.09 19.02
C ASP A 328 7.13 -44.62 18.11
N GLU A 329 7.03 -45.19 16.92
CA GLU A 329 6.25 -46.37 16.58
C GLU A 329 4.79 -46.06 16.26
N ARG A 330 4.43 -46.56 15.08
CA ARG A 330 3.30 -46.20 14.25
C ARG A 330 2.09 -47.00 14.73
N LEU A 331 1.08 -46.33 15.28
CA LEU A 331 -0.25 -46.89 15.45
C LEU A 331 -1.28 -45.97 14.80
N THR A 332 -1.79 -46.46 13.68
CA THR A 332 -2.95 -45.96 12.95
C THR A 332 -4.19 -45.99 13.83
N ALA A 333 -4.59 -44.83 14.33
CA ALA A 333 -5.92 -44.61 14.88
C ALA A 333 -6.72 -43.78 13.86
N LYS A 334 -7.73 -44.40 13.25
CA LYS A 334 -8.75 -43.71 12.47
C LYS A 334 -9.52 -42.79 13.41
N GLN A 335 -9.24 -41.49 13.37
CA GLN A 335 -10.11 -40.50 13.98
C GLN A 335 -11.35 -40.26 13.11
N PRO A 336 -12.50 -39.91 13.71
CA PRO A 336 -13.73 -39.61 12.99
C PRO A 336 -13.46 -38.47 12.01
N ILE A 337 -13.94 -38.60 10.77
CA ILE A 337 -13.90 -37.55 9.76
C ILE A 337 -14.82 -36.44 10.25
N GLU A 338 -14.29 -35.50 11.02
CA GLU A 338 -14.87 -34.16 11.08
C GLU A 338 -14.85 -33.62 9.64
N ASN A 339 -15.99 -33.14 9.17
CA ASN A 339 -16.17 -32.58 7.84
C ASN A 339 -15.28 -31.34 7.66
N ILE A 340 -14.00 -31.55 7.34
CA ILE A 340 -13.11 -30.50 6.85
C ILE A 340 -13.66 -30.13 5.48
N ASP A 341 -14.26 -28.94 5.41
CA ASP A 341 -14.75 -28.41 4.14
C ASP A 341 -13.55 -28.17 3.23
N PRO A 342 -13.41 -28.89 2.10
CA PRO A 342 -12.21 -28.81 1.30
C PRO A 342 -12.02 -27.40 0.72
N GLU A 343 -10.77 -26.97 0.61
CA GLU A 343 -10.42 -25.74 -0.11
C GLU A 343 -10.76 -25.89 -1.60
N VAL A 344 -11.35 -24.84 -2.21
CA VAL A 344 -11.72 -24.87 -3.62
C VAL A 344 -10.48 -24.98 -4.50
N ARG A 345 -10.44 -25.99 -5.37
CA ARG A 345 -9.35 -26.15 -6.34
C ARG A 345 -9.44 -25.11 -7.46
N THR A 346 -8.30 -24.66 -7.94
CA THR A 346 -8.20 -23.66 -9.02
C THR A 346 -8.87 -24.12 -10.32
N GLU A 347 -8.87 -25.43 -10.58
CA GLU A 347 -9.58 -26.07 -11.70
C GLU A 347 -11.10 -25.85 -11.62
N SER A 348 -11.69 -26.06 -10.44
CA SER A 348 -13.13 -25.80 -10.20
C SER A 348 -13.50 -24.34 -10.42
N LEU A 349 -12.62 -23.38 -10.07
CA LEU A 349 -12.86 -21.96 -10.34
C LEU A 349 -12.87 -21.66 -11.84
N ARG A 350 -11.99 -22.30 -12.62
CA ARG A 350 -11.93 -22.14 -14.07
C ARG A 350 -13.17 -22.71 -14.75
N ASP A 351 -13.66 -23.86 -14.32
CA ASP A 351 -14.90 -24.45 -14.82
C ASP A 351 -16.13 -23.60 -14.49
N LEU A 352 -16.17 -23.05 -13.27
CA LEU A 352 -17.26 -22.20 -12.80
C LEU A 352 -17.29 -20.84 -13.52
N SER A 353 -16.12 -20.30 -13.87
CA SER A 353 -16.00 -18.96 -14.48
C SER A 353 -16.81 -18.79 -15.78
N GLY A 354 -16.96 -19.86 -16.56
CA GLY A 354 -17.76 -19.85 -17.78
C GLY A 354 -19.27 -19.94 -17.55
N LYS A 355 -19.72 -20.17 -16.31
CA LYS A 355 -21.11 -20.50 -15.98
C LYS A 355 -21.85 -19.42 -15.19
N ILE A 356 -21.18 -18.37 -14.71
CA ILE A 356 -21.78 -17.24 -13.95
C ILE A 356 -21.63 -15.85 -14.60
N PRO A 357 -21.81 -15.69 -15.92
CA PRO A 357 -21.52 -14.42 -16.59
C PRO A 357 -22.41 -13.25 -16.13
N LYS A 358 -23.63 -13.48 -15.64
CA LYS A 358 -24.55 -12.39 -15.25
C LYS A 358 -24.47 -12.06 -13.76
N GLU A 359 -24.28 -13.08 -12.92
CA GLU A 359 -24.37 -12.96 -11.46
C GLU A 359 -23.01 -12.74 -10.79
N TRP A 360 -21.90 -12.81 -11.52
CA TRP A 360 -20.54 -12.85 -10.93
C TRP A 360 -20.21 -11.66 -10.02
N LYS A 361 -20.68 -10.44 -10.31
CA LYS A 361 -20.48 -9.29 -9.42
C LYS A 361 -21.22 -9.47 -8.09
N ASN A 362 -22.44 -10.00 -8.13
CA ASN A 362 -23.20 -10.29 -6.91
C ASN A 362 -22.55 -11.42 -6.12
N VAL A 363 -22.07 -12.47 -6.81
CA VAL A 363 -21.27 -13.54 -6.19
C VAL A 363 -20.03 -12.94 -5.51
N GLY A 364 -19.27 -12.10 -6.21
CA GLY A 364 -18.09 -11.43 -5.66
C GLY A 364 -18.38 -10.60 -4.41
N ARG A 365 -19.49 -9.84 -4.39
CA ARG A 365 -19.92 -9.07 -3.21
C ARG A 365 -20.25 -9.96 -2.02
N ILE A 366 -20.98 -11.06 -2.24
CA ILE A 366 -21.36 -12.01 -1.19
C ILE A 366 -20.11 -12.72 -0.65
N LEU A 367 -19.12 -12.93 -1.50
CA LEU A 367 -17.80 -13.44 -1.15
C LEU A 367 -16.90 -12.41 -0.43
N GLY A 368 -17.38 -11.18 -0.22
CA GLY A 368 -16.69 -10.13 0.54
C GLY A 368 -15.75 -9.24 -0.30
N LEU A 369 -15.76 -9.37 -1.63
CA LEU A 369 -15.02 -8.48 -2.52
C LEU A 369 -15.75 -7.14 -2.65
N LYS A 370 -14.98 -6.06 -2.60
CA LYS A 370 -15.54 -4.69 -2.67
C LYS A 370 -15.84 -4.31 -4.13
N ASP A 371 -16.84 -3.45 -4.34
CA ASP A 371 -17.20 -2.98 -5.68
C ASP A 371 -16.04 -2.41 -6.51
N PRO A 372 -15.08 -1.67 -5.94
CA PRO A 372 -13.89 -1.23 -6.68
C PRO A 372 -13.06 -2.40 -7.23
N GLU A 373 -12.87 -3.47 -6.45
CA GLU A 373 -12.11 -4.65 -6.87
C GLU A 373 -12.81 -5.36 -8.02
N LEU A 374 -14.14 -5.50 -7.96
CA LEU A 374 -14.95 -6.11 -9.00
C LEU A 374 -14.91 -5.31 -10.31
N CYS A 375 -14.92 -3.98 -10.23
CA CYS A 375 -14.77 -3.11 -11.41
C CYS A 375 -13.39 -3.23 -12.05
N ILE A 376 -12.32 -3.31 -11.24
CA ILE A 376 -10.95 -3.53 -11.72
C ILE A 376 -10.86 -4.87 -12.47
N LEU A 377 -11.42 -5.93 -11.87
CA LEU A 377 -11.39 -7.28 -12.44
C LEU A 377 -12.14 -7.39 -13.77
N GLU A 378 -13.26 -6.67 -13.93
CA GLU A 378 -13.97 -6.59 -15.21
C GLU A 378 -13.13 -5.92 -16.28
N ARG A 379 -12.49 -4.79 -15.95
CA ARG A 379 -11.73 -3.97 -16.87
C ARG A 379 -10.42 -4.64 -17.30
N ASP A 380 -9.66 -5.18 -16.35
CA ASP A 380 -8.35 -5.78 -16.57
C ASP A 380 -8.42 -7.03 -17.45
N ASN A 381 -9.58 -7.69 -17.46
CA ASN A 381 -9.80 -8.92 -18.20
C ASN A 381 -10.80 -8.77 -19.35
N ASN A 382 -11.27 -7.54 -19.64
CA ASN A 382 -12.25 -7.29 -20.70
C ASN A 382 -11.72 -7.74 -22.08
N ASN A 383 -10.42 -7.57 -22.32
CA ASN A 383 -9.75 -7.99 -23.55
C ASN A 383 -9.67 -9.53 -23.70
N GLN A 384 -9.78 -10.27 -22.59
CA GLN A 384 -9.80 -11.74 -22.54
C GLN A 384 -11.23 -12.30 -22.39
N GLY A 385 -12.21 -11.40 -22.29
CA GLY A 385 -13.63 -11.71 -22.18
C GLY A 385 -14.12 -11.90 -20.75
N LEU A 386 -15.45 -11.82 -20.60
CA LEU A 386 -16.15 -11.89 -19.31
C LEU A 386 -15.82 -13.15 -18.50
N LYS A 387 -15.56 -14.28 -19.17
CA LYS A 387 -15.12 -15.52 -18.52
C LYS A 387 -13.82 -15.34 -17.73
N GLU A 388 -12.86 -14.59 -18.27
CA GLU A 388 -11.59 -14.34 -17.59
C GLU A 388 -11.78 -13.36 -16.43
N ALA A 389 -12.61 -12.33 -16.58
CA ALA A 389 -12.96 -11.43 -15.48
C ALA A 389 -13.58 -12.18 -14.29
N VAL A 390 -14.51 -13.09 -14.58
CA VAL A 390 -15.14 -13.95 -13.58
C VAL A 390 -14.11 -14.87 -12.92
N TYR A 391 -13.19 -15.44 -13.70
CA TYR A 391 -12.14 -16.31 -13.17
C TYR A 391 -11.19 -15.54 -12.24
N GLN A 392 -10.78 -14.33 -12.62
CA GLN A 392 -9.92 -13.49 -11.79
C GLN A 392 -10.64 -13.02 -10.53
N MET A 393 -11.95 -12.78 -10.57
CA MET A 393 -12.76 -12.53 -9.37
C MET A 393 -12.73 -13.71 -8.41
N LEU A 394 -13.00 -14.91 -8.90
CA LEU A 394 -12.97 -16.12 -8.08
C LEU A 394 -11.57 -16.40 -7.51
N ARG A 395 -10.51 -16.11 -8.27
CA ARG A 395 -9.13 -16.20 -7.80
C ARG A 395 -8.80 -15.16 -6.74
N THR A 396 -9.30 -13.94 -6.91
CA THR A 396 -9.10 -12.85 -5.94
C THR A 396 -9.75 -13.20 -4.61
N TRP A 397 -11.00 -13.65 -4.62
CA TRP A 397 -11.67 -14.16 -3.42
C TRP A 397 -10.88 -15.32 -2.78
N LYS A 398 -10.52 -16.34 -3.57
CA LYS A 398 -9.76 -17.47 -3.05
C LYS A 398 -8.45 -17.03 -2.40
N HIS A 399 -7.77 -16.07 -3.01
CA HIS A 399 -6.51 -15.54 -2.50
C HIS A 399 -6.70 -14.76 -1.20
N SER A 400 -7.71 -13.88 -1.12
CA SER A 400 -8.04 -13.10 0.07
C SER A 400 -8.46 -13.95 1.27
N ASN A 401 -9.03 -15.13 1.02
CA ASN A 401 -9.59 -15.98 2.07
C ASN A 401 -8.70 -17.20 2.41
N GLY A 402 -7.65 -17.49 1.64
CA GLY A 402 -6.70 -18.57 1.90
C GLY A 402 -7.38 -19.93 2.11
N SER A 403 -7.04 -20.64 3.20
CA SER A 403 -7.65 -21.92 3.56
C SER A 403 -9.14 -21.85 3.91
N LYS A 404 -9.69 -20.64 4.10
CA LYS A 404 -11.13 -20.42 4.32
C LYS A 404 -11.93 -20.30 3.02
N ALA A 405 -11.26 -20.33 1.86
CA ALA A 405 -11.90 -20.37 0.55
C ALA A 405 -12.42 -21.78 0.22
N THR A 406 -13.46 -22.23 0.93
CA THR A 406 -13.96 -23.61 0.86
C THR A 406 -15.09 -23.78 -0.14
N TYR A 407 -15.33 -25.04 -0.55
CA TYR A 407 -16.41 -25.38 -1.47
C TYR A 407 -17.77 -24.96 -0.93
N ARG A 408 -18.01 -25.06 0.39
CA ARG A 408 -19.25 -24.58 1.02
C ARG A 408 -19.45 -23.06 0.92
N VAL A 409 -18.44 -22.25 1.22
CA VAL A 409 -18.57 -20.77 1.16
C VAL A 409 -18.89 -20.32 -0.27
N LEU A 410 -18.22 -20.91 -1.27
CA LEU A 410 -18.51 -20.62 -2.67
C LEU A 410 -19.90 -21.13 -3.09
N GLY A 411 -20.30 -22.31 -2.61
CA GLY A 411 -21.62 -22.88 -2.87
C GLY A 411 -22.76 -22.06 -2.28
N GLU A 412 -22.61 -21.54 -1.07
CA GLU A 412 -23.58 -20.67 -0.41
C GLU A 412 -23.71 -19.32 -1.14
N ALA A 413 -22.60 -18.74 -1.61
CA ALA A 413 -22.63 -17.53 -2.41
C ALA A 413 -23.37 -17.74 -3.75
N LEU A 414 -23.20 -18.90 -4.40
CA LEU A 414 -23.94 -19.28 -5.61
C LEU A 414 -25.44 -19.47 -5.32
N LEU A 415 -25.79 -20.12 -4.20
CA LEU A 415 -27.18 -20.31 -3.80
C LEU A 415 -27.88 -18.97 -3.53
N ALA A 416 -27.19 -18.03 -2.88
CA ALA A 416 -27.71 -16.71 -2.56
C ALA A 416 -28.03 -15.85 -3.80
N VAL A 417 -27.38 -16.13 -4.95
CA VAL A 417 -27.72 -15.51 -6.25
C VAL A 417 -28.65 -16.37 -7.11
N GLY A 418 -29.27 -17.41 -6.54
CA GLY A 418 -30.24 -18.26 -7.23
C GLY A 418 -29.63 -19.35 -8.12
N ARG A 419 -28.31 -19.60 -8.04
CA ARG A 419 -27.59 -20.60 -8.86
C ARG A 419 -27.41 -21.93 -8.15
N ARG A 420 -28.53 -22.53 -7.69
CA ARG A 420 -28.57 -23.86 -7.06
C ARG A 420 -28.00 -24.95 -7.98
N ASP A 421 -28.23 -24.81 -9.28
CA ASP A 421 -27.68 -25.68 -10.33
C ASP A 421 -26.15 -25.78 -10.26
N LEU A 422 -25.46 -24.65 -10.04
CA LEU A 422 -24.00 -24.61 -9.94
C LEU A 422 -23.49 -25.04 -8.58
N GLN A 423 -24.22 -24.75 -7.50
CA GLN A 423 -23.90 -25.24 -6.16
C GLN A 423 -23.90 -26.79 -6.14
N GLU A 424 -24.90 -27.44 -6.73
CA GLU A 424 -24.97 -28.90 -6.80
C GLU A 424 -23.80 -29.50 -7.60
N ILE A 425 -23.41 -28.88 -8.71
CA ILE A 425 -22.25 -29.30 -9.51
C ILE A 425 -20.96 -29.14 -8.68
N LEU A 426 -20.82 -28.00 -8.00
CA LEU A 426 -19.65 -27.66 -7.20
C LEU A 426 -19.50 -28.62 -6.00
N TYR A 427 -20.59 -29.00 -5.34
CA TYR A 427 -20.58 -29.95 -4.22
C TYR A 427 -20.33 -31.38 -4.68
N LYS A 428 -20.87 -31.78 -5.84
CA LYS A 428 -20.55 -33.09 -6.47
C LYS A 428 -19.06 -33.22 -6.79
N GLN A 429 -18.42 -32.15 -7.27
CA GLN A 429 -16.96 -32.13 -7.50
C GLN A 429 -16.15 -32.29 -6.21
N ALA A 430 -16.68 -31.79 -5.08
CA ALA A 430 -16.04 -31.85 -3.78
C ALA A 430 -16.38 -33.09 -2.94
N GLY A 431 -17.31 -33.95 -3.41
CA GLY A 431 -17.80 -35.09 -2.65
C GLY A 431 -18.66 -34.71 -1.43
N ILE A 432 -19.20 -33.49 -1.39
CA ILE A 432 -20.03 -32.98 -0.29
C ILE A 432 -21.46 -33.51 -0.47
N LYS A 433 -21.96 -34.26 0.52
CA LYS A 433 -23.37 -34.71 0.56
C LYS A 433 -24.26 -33.53 0.93
N GLN A 434 -25.25 -33.22 0.10
CA GLN A 434 -26.30 -32.27 0.46
C GLN A 434 -27.28 -32.95 1.43
N GLU A 435 -27.52 -32.34 2.59
CA GLU A 435 -28.66 -32.71 3.43
C GLU A 435 -29.91 -32.13 2.76
N SER A 436 -30.85 -33.04 2.45
CA SER A 436 -32.11 -32.77 1.76
C SER A 436 -33.14 -32.08 2.65
#